data_AF-A0AAU4JK67-F1
#
_entry.id   AF-A0AAU4JK67-F1
#
_cell.length_a   1.000
_cell.length_b   1.000
_cell.length_c   1.000
_cell.angle_alpha   90.00
_cell.angle_beta   90.00
_cell.angle_gamma   90.00
#
_symmetry.space_group_name_H-M   'P 1'
#
loop_
_entity.id
_entity.type
_entity.pdbx_description
1 polymer ?
#
loop_
_entity_poly.entity_id
_entity_poly.type
_entity_poly.pdbx_seq_one_letter_code
_entity_poly.pdbx_strand_id
1 'polypeptide(L)'
;MTEPPRPPGSGDPGNYPPEPTSPGPFPSAEPPTAPLSGAPGPAGYPPPGGYPPPTGDQPPSGGYPPAGGYPPAGGYPPPGGYPSPGGYPAGGAYGGPGGGYANNEDKTWALVAHFGGALGALVSFGPLGFVAPLIAYLARGQQSPTVRAHALAALNFQILWSIIAFVLLFVSWCLLFLPSIAVVVIQILFGIIAGMKANEGTPYRYPMTANFIK
;
A
#
# COMPACT_ATOMS: atom_id res chain seq x y z
N MET A 1 44.00 -33.39 -29.45
CA MET A 1 43.55 -32.67 -30.65
C MET A 1 42.46 -31.72 -30.16
N THR A 2 42.80 -30.44 -30.08
CA THR A 2 42.00 -29.36 -29.49
C THR A 2 41.20 -28.67 -30.60
N GLU A 3 39.89 -28.61 -30.45
CA GLU A 3 38.96 -27.98 -31.40
C GLU A 3 39.15 -26.45 -31.43
N PRO A 4 39.09 -25.79 -32.60
CA PRO A 4 39.24 -24.33 -32.71
C PRO A 4 38.01 -23.55 -32.21
N PRO A 5 38.18 -22.29 -31.78
CA PRO A 5 37.10 -21.47 -31.22
C PRO A 5 36.10 -20.99 -32.29
N ARG A 6 34.80 -21.04 -31.97
CA ARG A 6 33.69 -20.58 -32.80
C ARG A 6 33.52 -19.05 -32.74
N PRO A 7 33.15 -18.35 -33.84
CA PRO A 7 32.93 -16.90 -33.85
C PRO A 7 31.68 -16.48 -33.05
N PRO A 8 31.64 -15.24 -32.51
CA PRO A 8 30.45 -14.71 -31.84
C PRO A 8 29.41 -14.26 -32.87
N GLY A 9 28.16 -14.76 -32.79
CA GLY A 9 27.01 -14.14 -33.46
C GLY A 9 26.10 -14.99 -34.35
N SER A 10 26.19 -16.33 -34.39
CA SER A 10 25.19 -17.16 -35.08
C SER A 10 24.13 -17.66 -34.08
N GLY A 11 22.98 -16.98 -34.01
CA GLY A 11 21.81 -17.46 -33.29
C GLY A 11 21.15 -18.64 -33.99
N ASP A 12 20.58 -19.56 -33.20
CA ASP A 12 19.68 -20.61 -33.65
C ASP A 12 18.43 -20.59 -32.74
N PRO A 13 17.21 -20.38 -33.28
CA PRO A 13 15.99 -20.26 -32.49
C PRO A 13 15.38 -21.64 -32.28
N GLY A 14 15.79 -22.33 -31.23
CA GLY A 14 15.27 -23.65 -30.92
C GLY A 14 15.31 -23.96 -29.44
N ASN A 15 14.31 -23.48 -28.70
CA ASN A 15 13.72 -24.13 -27.51
C ASN A 15 12.74 -23.16 -26.82
N TYR A 16 11.48 -23.17 -27.27
CA TYR A 16 10.37 -22.64 -26.47
C TYR A 16 9.83 -23.76 -25.56
N PRO A 17 9.60 -23.50 -24.26
CA PRO A 17 8.81 -24.41 -23.42
C PRO A 17 7.33 -24.39 -23.85
N PRO A 18 6.56 -25.48 -23.62
CA PRO A 18 5.17 -25.54 -24.03
C PRO A 18 4.30 -24.55 -23.22
N GLU A 19 3.46 -23.83 -23.95
CA GLU A 19 2.43 -22.90 -23.47
C GLU A 19 1.32 -23.66 -22.71
N PRO A 20 0.87 -23.20 -21.53
CA PRO A 20 -0.32 -23.76 -20.89
C PRO A 20 -1.59 -23.26 -21.60
N THR A 21 -2.25 -24.19 -22.28
CA THR A 21 -3.57 -24.05 -22.92
C THR A 21 -4.62 -23.43 -21.99
N SER A 22 -5.25 -22.37 -22.48
CA SER A 22 -6.45 -21.73 -21.94
C SER A 22 -7.69 -22.64 -22.12
N PRO A 23 -8.46 -22.96 -21.06
CA PRO A 23 -9.77 -23.60 -21.22
C PRO A 23 -10.83 -22.57 -21.62
N GLY A 24 -11.50 -22.81 -22.75
CA GLY A 24 -12.65 -22.03 -23.21
C GLY A 24 -13.90 -22.13 -22.31
N PRO A 25 -14.92 -21.31 -22.57
CA PRO A 25 -16.06 -21.11 -21.67
C PRO A 25 -17.16 -22.15 -21.88
N PHE A 26 -17.67 -22.73 -20.79
CA PHE A 26 -18.85 -23.60 -20.76
C PHE A 26 -19.85 -23.14 -19.67
N PRO A 27 -21.12 -23.58 -19.74
CA PRO A 27 -22.28 -22.68 -19.67
C PRO A 27 -23.03 -22.66 -18.32
N SER A 28 -23.86 -21.62 -18.19
CA SER A 28 -25.19 -21.54 -17.56
C SER A 28 -25.52 -22.39 -16.32
N ALA A 29 -25.72 -21.72 -15.19
CA ALA A 29 -26.62 -22.16 -14.11
C ALA A 29 -27.35 -20.95 -13.49
N GLU A 30 -28.65 -21.13 -13.26
CA GLU A 30 -29.69 -20.13 -13.00
C GLU A 30 -29.68 -19.54 -11.58
N PRO A 31 -30.28 -18.35 -11.37
CA PRO A 31 -30.50 -17.75 -10.05
C PRO A 31 -31.80 -18.26 -9.37
N PRO A 32 -31.88 -18.22 -8.02
CA PRO A 32 -33.07 -18.67 -7.30
C PRO A 32 -34.24 -17.67 -7.36
N THR A 33 -35.42 -18.25 -7.49
CA THR A 33 -36.78 -17.70 -7.51
C THR A 33 -37.24 -17.05 -6.20
N ALA A 34 -37.96 -15.92 -6.30
CA ALA A 34 -39.03 -15.51 -5.38
C ALA A 34 -40.11 -14.69 -6.16
N PRO A 35 -41.40 -14.69 -5.76
CA PRO A 35 -42.50 -14.75 -6.72
C PRO A 35 -43.16 -13.42 -7.13
N LEU A 36 -43.82 -13.55 -8.28
CA LEU A 36 -44.74 -12.69 -9.05
C LEU A 36 -45.86 -12.00 -8.25
N SER A 37 -46.26 -10.78 -8.68
CA SER A 37 -47.60 -10.50 -9.25
C SER A 37 -47.82 -9.00 -9.56
N GLY A 38 -48.16 -8.69 -10.82
CA GLY A 38 -48.77 -7.41 -11.23
C GLY A 38 -48.40 -6.91 -12.65
N ALA A 39 -49.02 -7.46 -13.69
CA ALA A 39 -49.07 -6.90 -15.07
C ALA A 39 -50.38 -6.08 -15.26
N PRO A 40 -50.71 -5.41 -16.41
CA PRO A 40 -50.08 -5.31 -17.76
C PRO A 40 -49.94 -3.84 -18.31
N GLY A 41 -49.09 -3.51 -19.31
CA GLY A 41 -49.32 -3.65 -20.76
C GLY A 41 -49.19 -2.29 -21.52
N PRO A 42 -49.01 -2.25 -22.87
CA PRO A 42 -47.91 -1.51 -23.53
C PRO A 42 -48.30 -0.45 -24.59
N ALA A 43 -47.39 0.49 -24.91
CA ALA A 43 -47.19 1.18 -26.20
C ALA A 43 -45.94 2.09 -26.03
N GLY A 44 -44.90 2.11 -26.87
CA GLY A 44 -44.84 2.17 -28.33
C GLY A 44 -44.16 3.50 -28.70
N TYR A 45 -42.86 3.48 -29.02
CA TYR A 45 -42.11 4.67 -29.47
C TYR A 45 -42.55 5.09 -30.88
N PRO A 46 -42.75 6.39 -31.17
CA PRO A 46 -42.99 6.86 -32.54
C PRO A 46 -41.68 7.00 -33.35
N PRO A 47 -41.72 6.81 -34.69
CA PRO A 47 -40.55 6.85 -35.59
C PRO A 47 -40.14 8.28 -36.02
N PRO A 48 -38.94 8.46 -36.62
CA PRO A 48 -38.40 9.77 -37.03
C PRO A 48 -39.14 10.36 -38.24
N GLY A 49 -39.58 11.62 -38.13
CA GLY A 49 -40.23 12.36 -39.21
C GLY A 49 -39.28 12.74 -40.34
N GLY A 50 -39.73 12.54 -41.58
CA GLY A 50 -39.00 12.77 -42.82
C GLY A 50 -38.88 14.24 -43.26
N TYR A 51 -37.93 14.46 -44.18
CA TYR A 51 -37.66 15.73 -44.84
C TYR A 51 -38.82 16.22 -45.72
N PRO A 52 -39.11 17.54 -45.77
CA PRO A 52 -40.00 18.11 -46.78
C PRO A 52 -39.31 18.26 -48.16
N PRO A 53 -40.09 18.19 -49.27
CA PRO A 53 -39.59 18.26 -50.65
C PRO A 53 -39.28 19.69 -51.14
N PRO A 54 -38.55 19.85 -52.26
CA PRO A 54 -38.09 21.15 -52.75
C PRO A 54 -39.19 21.88 -53.54
N THR A 55 -39.44 23.14 -53.18
CA THR A 55 -40.21 24.09 -53.98
C THR A 55 -39.27 25.18 -54.50
N GLY A 56 -39.30 25.36 -55.82
CA GLY A 56 -38.38 26.22 -56.55
C GLY A 56 -38.54 27.71 -56.26
N ASP A 57 -37.46 28.45 -56.47
CA ASP A 57 -37.36 29.41 -57.56
C ASP A 57 -35.89 29.83 -57.71
N GLN A 58 -35.39 29.70 -58.94
CA GLN A 58 -34.00 29.83 -59.34
C GLN A 58 -33.78 31.20 -60.01
N PRO A 59 -32.82 32.03 -59.58
CA PRO A 59 -32.30 33.12 -60.40
C PRO A 59 -31.04 32.68 -61.21
N PRO A 60 -30.75 33.33 -62.36
CA PRO A 60 -29.94 32.76 -63.44
C PRO A 60 -28.42 32.79 -63.20
N SER A 61 -27.76 31.86 -63.88
CA SER A 61 -26.32 31.57 -63.89
C SER A 61 -25.45 32.71 -64.43
N GLY A 62 -24.62 33.28 -63.55
CA GLY A 62 -23.43 34.07 -63.91
C GLY A 62 -22.17 33.19 -63.87
N GLY A 63 -21.33 33.30 -64.90
CA GLY A 63 -20.24 32.36 -65.22
C GLY A 63 -19.10 32.21 -64.21
N TYR A 64 -18.43 31.06 -64.30
CA TYR A 64 -17.26 30.67 -63.51
C TYR A 64 -15.97 31.39 -63.94
N PRO A 65 -15.13 31.83 -62.99
CA PRO A 65 -13.68 31.84 -63.14
C PRO A 65 -13.02 30.63 -62.42
N PRO A 66 -11.81 30.21 -62.85
CA PRO A 66 -11.21 28.93 -62.48
C PRO A 66 -10.68 28.87 -61.05
N ALA A 67 -10.58 27.63 -60.53
CA ALA A 67 -10.19 27.29 -59.16
C ALA A 67 -8.78 27.81 -58.79
N GLY A 68 -8.73 28.76 -57.86
CA GLY A 68 -7.51 29.13 -57.14
C GLY A 68 -7.23 28.14 -56.00
N GLY A 69 -5.99 27.66 -55.91
CA GLY A 69 -5.57 26.68 -54.90
C GLY A 69 -5.73 27.19 -53.46
N TYR A 70 -6.22 26.32 -52.58
CA TYR A 70 -6.30 26.58 -51.14
C TYR A 70 -4.89 26.49 -50.50
N PRO A 71 -4.49 27.44 -49.64
CA PRO A 71 -3.41 27.19 -48.68
C PRO A 71 -3.89 26.26 -47.56
N PRO A 72 -3.01 25.44 -46.94
CA PRO A 72 -3.41 24.48 -45.92
C PRO A 72 -3.95 25.18 -44.66
N ALA A 73 -4.99 24.60 -44.08
CA ALA A 73 -5.66 25.10 -42.87
C ALA A 73 -4.69 25.15 -41.68
N GLY A 74 -4.43 26.34 -41.16
CA GLY A 74 -3.76 26.54 -39.88
C GLY A 74 -4.65 26.01 -38.74
N GLY A 75 -4.10 25.12 -37.91
CA GLY A 75 -4.80 24.55 -36.77
C GLY A 75 -5.15 25.61 -35.71
N TYR A 76 -6.39 25.58 -35.23
CA TYR A 76 -6.83 26.37 -34.09
C TYR A 76 -6.16 25.87 -32.79
N PRO A 77 -5.67 26.76 -31.90
CA PRO A 77 -5.25 26.35 -30.56
C PRO A 77 -6.49 25.99 -29.70
N PRO A 78 -6.38 25.05 -28.75
CA PRO A 78 -7.51 24.64 -27.91
C PRO A 78 -7.95 25.77 -26.96
N PRO A 79 -9.25 25.86 -26.61
CA PRO A 79 -9.76 26.90 -25.72
C PRO A 79 -9.12 26.81 -24.33
N GLY A 80 -8.59 27.93 -23.85
CA GLY A 80 -8.06 28.06 -22.48
C GLY A 80 -9.12 27.73 -21.43
N GLY A 81 -8.77 26.82 -20.52
CA GLY A 81 -9.63 26.46 -19.39
C GLY A 81 -9.85 27.64 -18.45
N TYR A 82 -11.10 27.85 -18.04
CA TYR A 82 -11.47 28.83 -17.02
C TYR A 82 -10.82 28.49 -15.68
N PRO A 83 -10.29 29.47 -14.92
CA PRO A 83 -9.82 29.22 -13.56
C PRO A 83 -11.01 28.97 -12.63
N SER A 84 -11.03 27.81 -11.97
CA SER A 84 -11.98 27.51 -10.89
C SER A 84 -11.74 28.41 -9.67
N PRO A 85 -12.78 29.05 -9.11
CA PRO A 85 -12.67 29.78 -7.85
C PRO A 85 -12.65 28.82 -6.65
N GLY A 86 -11.64 28.95 -5.80
CA GLY A 86 -11.66 28.41 -4.43
C GLY A 86 -11.00 27.05 -4.25
N GLY A 87 -9.67 27.05 -4.07
CA GLY A 87 -8.91 25.95 -3.52
C GLY A 87 -8.00 26.45 -2.41
N TYR A 88 -8.27 26.04 -1.18
CA TYR A 88 -7.34 25.99 -0.04
C TYR A 88 -5.96 25.48 -0.52
N PRO A 89 -4.83 25.99 0.01
CA PRO A 89 -3.51 25.56 -0.44
C PRO A 89 -3.31 24.09 -0.04
N ALA A 90 -3.57 23.19 -0.99
CA ALA A 90 -3.18 21.80 -0.90
C ALA A 90 -1.66 21.75 -0.73
N GLY A 91 -1.22 20.96 0.25
CA GLY A 91 0.17 20.84 0.68
C GLY A 91 1.16 20.80 -0.48
N GLY A 92 2.19 21.62 -0.37
CA GLY A 92 3.20 21.84 -1.39
C GLY A 92 3.75 20.54 -1.96
N ALA A 93 3.66 20.44 -3.29
CA ALA A 93 4.48 19.64 -4.19
C ALA A 93 5.06 18.37 -3.57
N TYR A 94 4.21 17.35 -3.43
CA TYR A 94 4.65 15.98 -3.25
C TYR A 94 5.50 15.60 -4.46
N GLY A 95 6.78 15.31 -4.23
CA GLY A 95 7.62 14.60 -5.20
C GLY A 95 6.97 13.26 -5.49
N GLY A 96 6.18 13.20 -6.58
CA GLY A 96 5.66 11.96 -7.13
C GLY A 96 6.80 11.07 -7.64
N PRO A 97 6.50 9.80 -7.94
CA PRO A 97 7.51 8.82 -8.34
C PRO A 97 8.15 9.24 -9.67
N GLY A 98 9.34 9.84 -9.59
CA GLY A 98 10.08 10.36 -10.76
C GLY A 98 10.96 11.56 -10.46
N GLY A 99 10.68 12.33 -9.40
CA GLY A 99 11.53 13.42 -8.94
C GLY A 99 12.44 12.98 -7.79
N GLY A 100 13.74 12.82 -8.04
CA GLY A 100 14.73 12.54 -6.99
C GLY A 100 14.86 13.68 -5.97
N TYR A 101 15.69 13.49 -4.94
CA TYR A 101 15.98 14.54 -3.97
C TYR A 101 16.65 15.74 -4.63
N ALA A 102 16.29 16.95 -4.21
CA ALA A 102 16.90 18.19 -4.70
C ALA A 102 18.41 18.26 -4.40
N ASN A 103 18.85 17.63 -3.31
CA ASN A 103 20.25 17.51 -2.92
C ASN A 103 20.46 16.25 -2.06
N ASN A 104 21.73 15.86 -1.87
CA ASN A 104 22.09 14.68 -1.07
C ASN A 104 21.81 14.83 0.42
N GLU A 105 21.72 16.07 0.93
CA GLU A 105 21.45 16.31 2.33
C GLU A 105 19.98 15.98 2.67
N ASP A 106 19.03 16.38 1.83
CA ASP A 106 17.63 15.99 1.95
C ASP A 106 17.45 14.47 1.90
N LYS A 107 18.18 13.81 0.99
CA LYS A 107 18.25 12.35 0.93
C LYS A 107 18.72 11.77 2.26
N THR A 108 19.84 12.27 2.78
CA THR A 108 20.44 11.78 4.01
C THR A 108 19.46 11.88 5.18
N TRP A 109 18.83 13.04 5.37
CA TRP A 109 17.92 13.26 6.48
C TRP A 109 16.59 12.50 6.34
N ALA A 110 16.10 12.29 5.12
CA ALA A 110 14.98 11.38 4.88
C ALA A 110 15.34 9.94 5.29
N LEU A 111 16.53 9.46 4.90
CA LEU A 111 17.00 8.12 5.29
C LEU A 111 17.20 8.00 6.80
N VAL A 112 17.74 9.03 7.47
CA VAL A 112 17.87 9.07 8.94
C VAL A 112 16.51 8.93 9.63
N ALA A 113 15.49 9.63 9.15
CA ALA A 113 14.15 9.56 9.74
C ALA A 113 13.56 8.13 9.68
N HIS A 114 13.69 7.46 8.54
CA HIS A 114 13.13 6.11 8.34
C HIS A 114 13.98 5.01 8.99
N PHE A 115 15.26 4.92 8.62
CA PHE A 115 16.15 3.85 9.09
C PHE A 115 16.56 4.03 10.55
N GLY A 116 16.77 5.28 10.98
CA GLY A 116 17.02 5.55 12.39
C GLY A 116 15.80 5.19 13.23
N GLY A 117 14.58 5.40 12.71
CA GLY A 117 13.37 5.01 13.40
C GLY A 117 13.22 3.49 13.51
N ALA A 118 13.50 2.78 12.41
CA ALA A 118 13.51 1.31 12.41
C ALA A 118 14.56 0.74 13.37
N LEU A 119 15.77 1.32 13.41
CA LEU A 119 16.83 0.91 14.33
C LEU A 119 16.44 1.19 15.80
N GLY A 120 15.86 2.36 16.07
CA GLY A 120 15.38 2.71 17.41
C GLY A 120 14.32 1.72 17.90
N ALA A 121 13.37 1.37 17.03
CA ALA A 121 12.37 0.36 17.33
C ALA A 121 13.00 -1.01 17.56
N LEU A 122 13.99 -1.43 16.76
CA LEU A 122 14.65 -2.72 16.93
C LEU A 122 15.38 -2.82 18.27
N VAL A 123 16.20 -1.83 18.61
CA VAL A 123 17.05 -1.86 19.82
C VAL A 123 16.21 -1.77 21.09
N SER A 124 15.10 -1.03 21.06
CA SER A 124 14.24 -0.88 22.23
C SER A 124 13.13 -1.91 22.32
N PHE A 125 13.01 -2.84 21.36
CA PHE A 125 11.84 -3.69 21.17
C PHE A 125 10.53 -2.90 20.96
N GLY A 126 10.62 -1.73 20.31
CA GLY A 126 9.49 -0.94 19.80
C GLY A 126 9.42 0.50 20.30
N PRO A 127 9.40 0.76 21.63
CA PRO A 127 9.04 2.07 22.18
C PRO A 127 9.89 3.29 21.79
N LEU A 128 11.13 3.12 21.33
CA LEU A 128 12.04 4.24 21.01
C LEU A 128 12.20 4.47 19.50
N GLY A 129 11.35 3.87 18.66
CA GLY A 129 11.41 4.06 17.21
C GLY A 129 11.14 5.49 16.75
N PHE A 130 10.47 6.32 17.56
CA PHE A 130 10.12 7.69 17.19
C PHE A 130 11.27 8.69 17.32
N VAL A 131 12.37 8.33 17.98
CA VAL A 131 13.44 9.28 18.35
C VAL A 131 14.15 9.84 17.12
N ALA A 132 14.58 8.99 16.19
CA ALA A 132 15.28 9.45 14.99
C ALA A 132 14.43 10.33 14.05
N PRO A 133 13.16 9.99 13.71
CA PRO A 133 12.35 10.89 12.89
C PRO A 133 12.00 12.20 13.61
N LEU A 134 11.90 12.20 14.94
CA LEU A 134 11.77 13.45 15.72
C LEU A 134 13.02 14.31 15.57
N ILE A 135 14.21 13.73 15.70
CA ILE A 135 15.48 14.44 15.49
C ILE A 135 15.56 15.01 14.07
N ALA A 136 15.23 14.22 13.05
CA ALA A 136 15.23 14.68 11.66
C ALA A 136 14.26 15.85 11.42
N TYR A 137 13.06 15.79 12.01
CA TYR A 137 12.07 16.86 11.94
C TYR A 137 12.59 18.15 12.58
N LEU A 138 13.19 18.07 13.77
CA LEU A 138 13.71 19.24 14.49
C LEU A 138 14.96 19.82 13.83
N ALA A 139 15.85 18.98 13.30
CA ALA A 139 17.12 19.42 12.71
C ALA A 139 16.94 20.11 11.35
N ARG A 140 16.03 19.60 10.50
CA ARG A 140 15.93 20.02 9.09
C ARG A 140 14.52 20.31 8.60
N GLY A 141 13.48 20.04 9.39
CA GLY A 141 12.09 20.22 8.98
C GLY A 141 11.70 21.67 8.70
N GLN A 142 12.39 22.67 9.28
CA GLN A 142 12.17 24.08 8.95
C GLN A 142 12.93 24.54 7.70
N GLN A 143 13.98 23.81 7.32
CA GLN A 143 14.89 24.19 6.22
C GLN A 143 14.51 23.50 4.90
N SER A 144 13.92 22.31 4.98
CA SER A 144 13.59 21.49 3.81
C SER A 144 12.16 20.94 3.91
N PRO A 145 11.24 21.36 3.02
CA PRO A 145 9.89 20.79 2.94
C PRO A 145 9.91 19.28 2.67
N THR A 146 10.89 18.80 1.89
CA THR A 146 11.06 17.36 1.60
C THR A 146 11.43 16.58 2.86
N VAL A 147 12.43 17.04 3.62
CA VAL A 147 12.79 16.38 4.88
C VAL A 147 11.65 16.43 5.88
N ARG A 148 10.96 17.58 5.97
CA ARG A 148 9.78 17.73 6.84
C ARG A 148 8.71 16.69 6.54
N ALA A 149 8.39 16.46 5.26
CA ALA A 149 7.39 15.48 4.85
C ALA A 149 7.78 14.05 5.24
N HIS A 150 9.02 13.64 4.95
CA HIS A 150 9.50 12.30 5.34
C HIS A 150 9.58 12.12 6.85
N ALA A 151 10.09 13.12 7.58
CA ALA A 151 10.23 13.06 9.02
C ALA A 151 8.87 13.01 9.73
N LEU A 152 7.88 13.80 9.30
CA LEU A 152 6.52 13.74 9.88
C LEU A 152 5.82 12.40 9.58
N ALA A 153 5.95 11.89 8.36
CA ALA A 153 5.38 10.58 8.02
C ALA A 153 6.00 9.46 8.87
N ALA A 154 7.32 9.43 8.98
CA ALA A 154 8.03 8.47 9.81
C ALA A 154 7.71 8.64 11.30
N LEU A 155 7.64 9.88 11.80
CA LEU A 155 7.35 10.18 13.19
C LEU A 155 5.95 9.69 13.60
N ASN A 156 4.93 9.98 12.78
CA ASN A 156 3.56 9.52 13.05
C ASN A 156 3.46 7.99 13.06
N PHE A 157 4.10 7.32 12.09
CA PHE A 157 4.19 5.86 12.06
C PHE A 157 4.84 5.33 13.34
N GLN A 158 6.03 5.85 13.68
CA GLN A 158 6.80 5.36 14.81
C GLN A 158 6.12 5.63 16.15
N ILE A 159 5.44 6.76 16.34
CA ILE A 159 4.68 7.03 17.58
C ILE A 159 3.56 6.00 17.76
N LEU A 160 2.76 5.75 16.72
CA LEU A 160 1.69 4.76 16.78
C LEU A 160 2.23 3.38 17.18
N TRP A 161 3.26 2.91 16.48
CA TRP A 161 3.86 1.60 16.76
C TRP A 161 4.60 1.55 18.10
N SER A 162 5.19 2.66 18.54
CA SER A 162 5.82 2.76 19.87
C SER A 162 4.79 2.63 20.99
N ILE A 163 3.61 3.25 20.83
CA ILE A 163 2.50 3.12 21.80
C ILE A 163 1.99 1.67 21.82
N ILE A 164 1.77 1.06 20.66
CA ILE A 164 1.35 -0.35 20.57
C ILE A 164 2.38 -1.25 21.25
N ALA A 165 3.66 -1.09 20.95
CA ALA A 165 4.73 -1.88 21.54
C ALA A 165 4.81 -1.69 23.06
N PHE A 166 4.69 -0.45 23.54
CA PHE A 166 4.68 -0.16 24.97
C PHE A 166 3.53 -0.85 25.70
N VAL A 167 2.31 -0.78 25.15
CA VAL A 167 1.13 -1.46 25.73
C VAL A 167 1.34 -2.97 25.76
N LEU A 168 1.81 -3.57 24.67
CA LEU A 168 2.06 -5.02 24.60
C LEU A 168 3.13 -5.46 25.59
N LEU A 169 4.23 -4.72 25.70
CA LEU A 169 5.29 -5.01 26.67
C LEU A 169 4.78 -4.86 28.11
N PHE A 170 4.02 -3.80 28.40
CA PHE A 170 3.45 -3.57 29.72
C PHE A 170 2.47 -4.68 30.13
N VAL A 171 1.55 -5.05 29.23
CA VAL A 171 0.60 -6.15 29.47
C VAL A 171 1.35 -7.48 29.64
N SER A 172 2.34 -7.76 28.80
CA SER A 172 3.17 -8.96 28.90
C SER A 172 3.89 -9.02 30.25
N TRP A 173 4.44 -7.90 30.71
CA TRP A 173 5.07 -7.80 32.02
C TRP A 173 4.07 -8.09 33.15
N CYS A 174 2.87 -7.51 33.11
CA CYS A 174 1.83 -7.77 34.11
C CYS A 174 1.33 -9.22 34.10
N LEU A 175 1.18 -9.84 32.92
CA LEU A 175 0.60 -11.18 32.79
C LEU A 175 1.63 -12.32 32.93
N LEU A 176 2.90 -12.07 32.65
CA LEU A 176 3.92 -13.11 32.68
C LEU A 176 4.88 -12.92 33.85
N PHE A 177 5.37 -11.71 34.08
CA PHE A 177 6.37 -11.45 35.12
C PHE A 177 5.75 -11.48 36.52
N LEU A 178 4.63 -10.79 36.77
CA LEU A 178 4.03 -10.77 38.11
C LEU A 178 3.58 -12.17 38.59
N PRO A 179 2.89 -13.01 37.79
CA PRO A 179 2.54 -14.36 38.22
C PRO A 179 3.77 -15.25 38.45
N SER A 180 4.87 -15.03 37.72
CA SER A 180 6.10 -15.79 37.92
C SER A 180 6.68 -15.60 39.33
N ILE A 181 6.52 -14.42 39.93
CA ILE A 181 6.93 -14.16 41.31
C ILE A 181 6.15 -15.07 42.27
N ALA A 182 4.83 -15.20 42.08
CA ALA A 182 4.01 -16.08 42.92
C ALA A 182 4.45 -17.55 42.80
N VAL A 183 4.76 -18.01 41.58
CA VAL A 183 5.30 -19.36 41.36
C VAL A 183 6.62 -19.56 42.10
N VAL A 184 7.55 -18.62 42.01
CA VAL A 184 8.84 -18.70 42.73
C VAL A 184 8.63 -18.72 44.24
N VAL A 185 7.74 -17.88 44.77
CA VAL A 185 7.42 -17.87 46.20
C VAL A 185 6.88 -19.23 46.65
N ILE A 186 5.91 -19.80 45.92
CA ILE A 186 5.34 -21.12 46.26
C ILE A 186 6.43 -22.22 46.23
N GLN A 187 7.31 -22.19 45.24
CA GLN A 187 8.43 -23.13 45.12
C GLN A 187 9.38 -23.03 46.32
N ILE A 188 9.75 -21.81 46.72
CA ILE A 188 10.61 -21.57 47.89
C ILE A 188 9.92 -22.04 49.18
N LEU A 189 8.64 -21.72 49.35
CA LEU A 189 7.87 -22.12 50.54
C LEU A 189 7.84 -23.64 50.72
N PHE A 190 7.47 -24.39 49.67
CA PHE A 190 7.47 -25.85 49.76
C PHE A 190 8.88 -26.42 49.88
N GLY A 191 9.89 -25.79 49.26
CA GLY A 191 11.29 -26.15 49.44
C GLY A 191 11.74 -26.07 50.91
N ILE A 192 11.41 -24.97 51.59
CA ILE A 192 11.72 -24.79 53.01
C ILE A 192 11.00 -25.84 53.87
N ILE A 193 9.71 -26.07 53.66
CA ILE A 193 8.93 -27.08 54.41
C ILE A 193 9.51 -28.48 54.23
N ALA A 194 9.83 -28.84 53.00
CA ALA A 194 10.45 -30.14 52.71
C ALA A 194 11.81 -30.29 53.40
N GLY A 195 12.64 -29.24 53.36
CA GLY A 195 13.94 -29.21 54.02
C GLY A 195 13.83 -29.35 55.55
N MET A 196 12.87 -28.68 56.18
CA MET A 196 12.60 -28.84 57.61
C MET A 196 12.19 -30.28 57.96
N LYS A 197 11.28 -30.88 57.19
CA LYS A 197 10.86 -32.27 57.41
C LYS A 197 11.98 -33.28 57.19
N ALA A 198 12.82 -33.05 56.18
CA ALA A 198 14.00 -33.87 55.95
C ALA A 198 15.01 -33.78 57.10
N ASN A 199 15.14 -32.61 57.75
CA ASN A 199 15.95 -32.43 58.96
C ASN A 199 15.43 -33.29 60.13
N GLU A 200 14.11 -33.40 60.26
CA GLU A 200 13.44 -34.29 61.23
C GLU A 200 13.49 -35.79 60.83
N GLY A 201 14.13 -36.13 59.70
CA GLY A 201 14.19 -37.49 59.18
C GLY A 201 12.89 -38.00 58.57
N THR A 202 11.91 -37.11 58.30
CA THR A 202 10.63 -37.49 57.71
C THR A 202 10.60 -37.15 56.21
N PRO A 203 10.20 -38.11 55.33
CA PRO A 203 10.08 -37.82 53.91
C PRO A 203 8.89 -36.89 53.65
N TYR A 204 9.12 -35.84 52.84
CA TYR A 204 8.06 -34.92 52.42
C TYR A 204 7.70 -35.14 50.95
N ARG A 205 6.40 -35.33 50.69
CA ARG A 205 5.86 -35.39 49.33
C ARG A 205 5.37 -34.00 48.93
N TYR A 206 6.04 -33.40 47.95
CA TYR A 206 5.63 -32.10 47.42
C TYR A 206 4.23 -32.16 46.79
N PRO A 207 3.35 -31.18 47.08
CA PRO A 207 2.08 -31.04 46.37
C PRO A 207 2.31 -30.61 44.91
N MET A 208 1.35 -30.89 44.03
CA MET A 208 1.40 -30.49 42.61
C MET A 208 2.70 -30.93 41.88
N THR A 209 3.20 -32.12 42.22
CA THR A 209 4.42 -32.70 41.63
C THR A 209 4.11 -33.84 40.66
N ALA A 210 4.82 -33.85 39.53
CA ALA A 210 4.87 -34.96 38.58
C ALA A 210 6.24 -35.65 38.65
N ASN A 211 6.27 -36.98 38.47
CA ASN A 211 7.52 -37.75 38.51
C ASN A 211 8.13 -37.87 37.12
N PHE A 212 9.08 -36.99 36.80
CA PHE A 212 9.78 -37.01 35.50
C PHE A 212 10.99 -37.96 35.47
N ILE A 213 11.56 -38.29 36.63
CA ILE A 213 12.75 -39.15 36.79
C ILE A 213 12.39 -40.29 37.75
N LYS A 214 12.92 -41.50 37.52
CA LYS A 214 12.71 -42.72 38.33
C LYS A 214 14.02 -43.26 38.86
#